data_AF-A0A7J8XXC4-F1
#
_entry.id   AF-A0A7J8XXC4-F1
#
_cell.length_a   1.000
_cell.length_b   1.000
_cell.length_c   1.000
_cell.angle_alpha   90.00
_cell.angle_beta   90.00
_cell.angle_gamma   90.00
#
_symmetry.space_group_name_H-M   'P 1'
#
loop_
_entity.id
_entity.type
_entity.pdbx_description
1 polymer ?
#
loop_
_entity_poly.entity_id
_entity_poly.type
_entity_poly.pdbx_seq_one_letter_code
_entity_poly.pdbx_strand_id
1 'polypeptide(L)'
;YVYVWHALLGYWGGLVPNAVATKNYDPKLRYPILSPVYLANMRDISMDSMGKYGIGLVDPDKISQFYDDLHGYLASQDVDGVKVDAQNILETISARLGGRVSLTRRFQQALEGSIAANFSDNSIICCMAQSTDSIYHLKQSAVSRASDDFYPKEPTTWARYVAAVAFNSILHGELVVPDWDMFYSLHDAAEFHAVARAVGGCGVYVCDKPGRHDFKILQRLVLPDGSVLRAKYPGRPSRDCLFTDPVTDGKSLLKIWNLNKCTGVIGIFNCQGNWPVPSTNKAFQMVTSSELSGQVSPACVEYLEVIGLLWTGECAVFSFKIGSLNVALKPLECDVFTVSPIKVYCEGIEFAAIGLMNMYNSGGALECV
;
A
#
# COMPACT_ATOMS: atom_id res chain seq x y z
N TYR A 1 5.19 14.12 13.60
CA TYR A 1 5.19 13.47 12.28
C TYR A 1 4.47 14.32 11.25
N VAL A 2 5.23 15.22 10.65
CA VAL A 2 4.92 15.98 9.45
C VAL A 2 5.79 15.41 8.34
N TYR A 3 5.18 14.90 7.28
CA TYR A 3 5.89 14.42 6.10
C TYR A 3 5.65 15.38 4.93
N VAL A 4 6.71 15.67 4.17
CA VAL A 4 6.62 16.51 2.97
C VAL A 4 6.73 15.68 1.71
N TRP A 5 5.85 15.94 0.75
CA TRP A 5 5.89 15.29 -0.56
C TRP A 5 6.81 16.03 -1.52
N HIS A 6 7.58 15.28 -2.31
CA HIS A 6 8.23 15.78 -3.52
C HIS A 6 8.38 14.67 -4.56
N ALA A 7 8.66 15.01 -5.82
CA ALA A 7 9.03 14.00 -6.81
C ALA A 7 10.53 13.70 -6.71
N LEU A 8 10.97 12.55 -7.21
CA LEU A 8 12.38 12.14 -7.22
C LEU A 8 13.30 13.23 -7.77
N LEU A 9 12.87 13.99 -8.79
CA LEU A 9 13.64 15.06 -9.42
C LEU A 9 13.34 16.46 -8.84
N GLY A 10 12.81 16.53 -7.61
CA GLY A 10 12.34 17.74 -6.94
C GLY A 10 10.85 18.00 -7.16
N TYR A 11 10.40 18.10 -8.42
CA TYR A 11 8.99 18.18 -8.77
C TYR A 11 8.71 17.39 -10.06
N TRP A 12 7.45 17.26 -10.48
CA TRP A 12 7.05 16.48 -11.66
C TRP A 12 7.86 16.81 -12.93
N GLY A 13 8.14 18.09 -13.18
CA GLY A 13 8.94 18.56 -14.32
C GLY A 13 10.44 18.64 -14.07
N GLY A 14 10.92 18.20 -12.90
CA GLY A 14 12.30 18.39 -12.47
C GLY A 14 12.64 19.84 -12.08
N LEU A 15 13.91 20.20 -12.13
CA LEU A 15 14.40 21.55 -11.82
C LEU A 15 14.52 22.41 -13.08
N VAL A 16 14.14 23.68 -12.99
CA VAL A 16 14.27 24.62 -14.11
C VAL A 16 15.75 24.86 -14.46
N PRO A 17 16.18 24.61 -15.72
CA PRO A 17 17.53 24.94 -16.18
C PRO A 17 17.87 26.43 -16.00
N ASN A 18 19.11 26.72 -15.61
CA ASN A 18 19.64 28.08 -15.43
C ASN A 18 18.92 28.95 -14.38
N ALA A 19 18.00 28.40 -13.60
CA ALA A 19 17.40 29.14 -12.48
C ALA A 19 18.46 29.43 -11.40
N VAL A 20 18.50 30.66 -10.90
CA VAL A 20 19.53 31.13 -9.95
C VAL A 20 19.59 30.24 -8.71
N ALA A 21 18.43 29.84 -8.17
CA ALA A 21 18.33 29.05 -6.94
C ALA A 21 18.84 27.61 -7.07
N THR A 22 18.82 27.02 -8.27
CA THR A 22 19.15 25.61 -8.52
C THR A 22 20.34 25.42 -9.46
N LYS A 23 21.02 26.51 -9.83
CA LYS A 23 22.14 26.52 -10.78
C LYS A 23 23.28 25.58 -10.37
N ASN A 24 23.52 25.43 -9.06
CA ASN A 24 24.60 24.58 -8.54
C ASN A 24 24.39 23.09 -8.82
N TYR A 25 23.16 22.67 -9.13
CA TYR A 25 22.81 21.29 -9.47
C TYR A 25 22.84 21.00 -10.98
N ASP A 26 23.17 22.01 -11.80
CA ASP A 26 23.28 21.94 -13.27
C ASP A 26 22.16 21.14 -13.99
N PRO A 27 20.87 21.48 -13.76
CA PRO A 27 19.79 20.69 -14.33
C PRO A 27 19.71 20.82 -15.86
N LYS A 28 19.57 19.68 -16.54
CA LYS A 28 19.51 19.58 -18.01
C LYS A 28 18.18 19.00 -18.46
N LEU A 29 17.59 19.58 -19.51
CA LEU A 29 16.38 19.04 -20.10
C LEU A 29 16.63 17.67 -20.73
N ARG A 30 15.75 16.74 -20.38
CA ARG A 30 15.64 15.41 -20.96
C ARG A 30 14.19 15.15 -21.35
N TYR A 31 14.00 14.32 -22.36
CA TYR A 31 12.67 13.96 -22.85
C TYR A 31 12.48 12.47 -22.67
N PRO A 32 11.40 12.04 -21.99
CA PRO A 32 11.07 10.63 -21.83
C PRO A 32 11.02 9.89 -23.17
N ILE A 33 11.67 8.73 -23.23
CA ILE A 33 11.52 7.76 -24.32
C ILE A 33 10.59 6.67 -23.82
N LEU A 34 9.38 6.61 -24.37
CA LEU A 34 8.35 5.65 -23.99
C LEU A 34 8.43 4.39 -24.85
N SER A 35 8.27 3.22 -24.23
CA SER A 35 8.24 1.96 -24.95
C SER A 35 6.91 1.79 -25.72
N PRO A 36 6.90 1.08 -26.86
CA PRO A 36 5.64 0.78 -27.57
C PRO A 36 4.62 0.04 -26.69
N VAL A 37 5.10 -0.81 -25.77
CA VAL A 37 4.25 -1.55 -24.82
C VAL A 37 3.60 -0.60 -23.82
N TYR A 38 4.32 0.40 -23.32
CA TYR A 38 3.74 1.43 -22.45
C TYR A 38 2.60 2.17 -23.18
N LEU A 39 2.88 2.65 -24.40
CA LEU A 39 1.90 3.40 -25.22
C LEU A 39 0.64 2.59 -25.57
N ALA A 40 0.76 1.26 -25.68
CA ALA A 40 -0.36 0.37 -25.95
C ALA A 40 -1.24 0.07 -24.73
N ASN A 41 -0.70 0.22 -23.51
CA ASN A 41 -1.40 -0.14 -22.27
C ASN A 41 -2.12 1.07 -21.65
N MET A 42 -1.39 2.14 -21.36
CA MET A 42 -1.94 3.30 -20.69
C MET A 42 -1.23 4.56 -21.17
N ARG A 43 -2.02 5.54 -21.61
CA ARG A 43 -1.53 6.87 -21.93
C ARG A 43 -1.82 7.79 -20.76
N ASP A 44 -0.76 8.29 -20.15
CA ASP A 44 -0.83 9.19 -19.00
C ASP A 44 -0.58 10.65 -19.42
N ILE A 45 -1.37 11.57 -18.87
CA ILE A 45 -1.28 13.01 -19.18
C ILE A 45 0.04 13.60 -18.67
N SER A 46 0.55 13.09 -17.55
CA SER A 46 1.82 13.54 -16.98
C SER A 46 2.97 13.15 -17.91
N MET A 47 3.00 11.91 -18.41
CA MET A 47 3.99 11.46 -19.38
C MET A 47 3.90 12.20 -20.72
N ASP A 48 2.70 12.47 -21.23
CA ASP A 48 2.51 13.30 -22.42
C ASP A 48 3.07 14.72 -22.22
N SER A 49 2.81 15.31 -21.05
CA SER A 49 3.30 16.64 -20.69
C SER A 49 4.82 16.67 -20.59
N MET A 50 5.42 15.68 -19.93
CA MET A 50 6.87 15.53 -19.82
C MET A 50 7.53 15.26 -21.18
N GLY A 51 6.88 14.50 -22.07
CA GLY A 51 7.33 14.29 -23.45
C GLY A 51 7.31 15.58 -24.28
N LYS A 52 6.32 16.44 -24.06
CA LYS A 52 6.19 17.72 -24.79
C LYS A 52 7.13 18.80 -24.27
N TYR A 53 7.21 18.98 -22.95
CA TYR A 53 7.90 20.11 -22.32
C TYR A 53 9.31 19.76 -21.82
N GLY A 54 9.62 18.47 -21.68
CA GLY A 54 10.87 18.00 -21.11
C GLY A 54 10.86 17.99 -19.58
N ILE A 55 11.87 17.33 -19.02
CA ILE A 55 12.11 17.17 -17.59
C ILE A 55 13.51 17.70 -17.27
N GLY A 56 13.60 18.61 -16.30
CA GLY A 56 14.87 19.13 -15.82
C GLY A 56 15.57 18.16 -14.87
N LEU A 57 16.42 17.30 -15.42
CA LEU A 57 17.17 16.32 -14.65
C LEU A 57 18.38 16.99 -13.98
N VAL A 58 18.45 16.95 -12.65
CA VAL A 58 19.64 17.29 -11.86
C VAL A 58 20.84 16.51 -12.39
N ASP A 59 22.00 17.16 -12.50
CA ASP A 59 23.22 16.46 -12.92
C ASP A 59 23.46 15.27 -11.98
N PRO A 60 23.59 14.03 -12.49
CA PRO A 60 23.78 12.85 -11.64
C PRO A 60 25.01 12.94 -10.71
N ASP A 61 26.02 13.74 -11.02
CA ASP A 61 27.16 13.95 -10.12
C ASP A 61 26.85 14.93 -8.95
N LYS A 62 25.71 15.63 -9.01
CA LYS A 62 25.24 16.60 -8.02
C LYS A 62 24.02 16.15 -7.22
N ILE A 63 23.48 14.96 -7.50
CA ILE A 63 22.23 14.51 -6.90
C ILE A 63 22.29 14.31 -5.38
N SER A 64 23.42 13.85 -4.84
CA SER A 64 23.61 13.74 -3.37
C SER A 64 23.50 15.10 -2.72
N GLN A 65 24.21 16.10 -3.26
CA GLN A 65 24.15 17.47 -2.75
C GLN A 65 22.72 18.02 -2.82
N PHE A 66 22.01 17.81 -3.93
CA PHE A 66 20.63 18.25 -4.07
C PHE A 66 19.71 17.68 -2.98
N TYR A 67 19.78 16.37 -2.72
CA TYR A 67 18.95 15.77 -1.69
C TYR A 67 19.36 16.18 -0.28
N ASP A 68 20.66 16.29 0.00
CA ASP A 68 21.14 16.76 1.31
C ASP A 68 20.70 18.20 1.58
N ASP A 69 20.81 19.09 0.60
CA ASP A 69 20.35 20.47 0.73
C ASP A 69 18.83 20.56 0.92
N LEU A 70 18.04 19.76 0.16
CA LEU A 70 16.58 19.73 0.29
C LEU A 70 16.12 19.13 1.63
N HIS A 71 16.62 17.94 1.99
CA HIS A 71 16.20 17.25 3.20
C HIS A 71 16.76 17.91 4.46
N GLY A 72 17.97 18.45 4.42
CA GLY A 72 18.52 19.26 5.50
C GLY A 72 17.70 20.53 5.74
N TYR A 73 17.25 21.20 4.67
CA TYR A 73 16.30 22.30 4.81
C TYR A 73 14.99 21.84 5.45
N LEU A 74 14.37 20.75 4.97
CA LEU A 74 13.11 20.24 5.53
C LEU A 74 13.26 19.87 7.01
N ALA A 75 14.31 19.14 7.37
CA ALA A 75 14.61 18.79 8.76
C ALA A 75 14.83 20.04 9.64
N SER A 76 15.46 21.10 9.11
CA SER A 76 15.60 22.38 9.81
C SER A 76 14.29 23.12 10.07
N GLN A 77 13.21 22.72 9.38
CA GLN A 77 11.85 23.23 9.54
C GLN A 77 10.96 22.25 10.33
N ASP A 78 11.56 21.37 11.14
CA ASP A 78 10.87 20.37 11.97
C ASP A 78 10.00 19.37 11.17
N VAL A 79 10.34 19.13 9.90
CA VAL A 79 9.75 18.06 9.09
C VAL A 79 10.36 16.73 9.53
N ASP A 80 9.52 15.74 9.77
CA ASP A 80 9.93 14.43 10.29
C ASP A 80 10.33 13.43 9.21
N GLY A 81 9.92 13.65 7.95
CA GLY A 81 10.20 12.75 6.83
C GLY A 81 9.65 13.21 5.49
N VAL A 82 9.79 12.36 4.47
CA VAL A 82 9.37 12.67 3.10
C VAL A 82 8.59 11.54 2.43
N LYS A 83 7.71 11.91 1.49
CA LYS A 83 7.12 11.00 0.50
C LYS A 83 7.70 11.35 -0.87
N VAL A 84 8.35 10.39 -1.51
CA VAL A 84 9.10 10.61 -2.77
C VAL A 84 8.45 9.88 -3.93
N ASP A 85 7.79 10.64 -4.81
CA ASP A 85 7.05 10.16 -5.97
C ASP A 85 7.90 10.06 -7.24
N ALA A 86 7.29 9.49 -8.29
CA ALA A 86 7.84 9.44 -9.65
C ALA A 86 9.21 8.76 -9.77
N GLN A 87 9.53 7.80 -8.89
CA GLN A 87 10.88 7.21 -8.87
C GLN A 87 11.21 6.44 -10.15
N ASN A 88 10.22 5.79 -10.75
CA ASN A 88 10.39 5.07 -12.02
C ASN A 88 10.65 5.99 -13.24
N ILE A 89 10.58 7.32 -13.10
CA ILE A 89 10.80 8.25 -14.23
C ILE A 89 12.18 8.07 -14.88
N LEU A 90 13.18 7.68 -14.09
CA LEU A 90 14.56 7.50 -14.52
C LEU A 90 14.69 6.49 -15.67
N GLU A 91 13.83 5.47 -15.71
CA GLU A 91 13.80 4.49 -16.78
C GLU A 91 13.68 5.17 -18.15
N THR A 92 12.83 6.20 -18.24
CA THR A 92 12.47 6.87 -19.49
C THR A 92 13.49 7.92 -19.94
N ILE A 93 14.34 8.42 -19.03
CA ILE A 93 15.29 9.53 -19.29
C ILE A 93 16.77 9.14 -19.17
N SER A 94 17.06 7.85 -18.99
CA SER A 94 18.41 7.34 -18.71
C SER A 94 19.36 7.27 -19.91
N ALA A 95 18.88 7.57 -21.11
CA ALA A 95 19.69 7.53 -22.33
C ALA A 95 20.93 8.43 -22.20
N ARG A 96 22.10 7.87 -22.51
CA ARG A 96 23.43 8.53 -22.40
C ARG A 96 23.87 8.88 -20.97
N LEU A 97 23.26 8.28 -19.95
CA LEU A 97 23.62 8.44 -18.53
C LEU A 97 24.05 7.11 -17.88
N GLY A 98 24.62 6.19 -18.67
CA GLY A 98 24.96 4.84 -18.21
C GLY A 98 23.78 3.86 -18.18
N GLY A 99 22.59 4.28 -18.64
CA GLY A 99 21.38 3.47 -18.71
C GLY A 99 20.60 3.40 -17.40
N ARG A 100 19.36 2.89 -17.47
CA ARG A 100 18.40 2.90 -16.35
C ARG A 100 18.95 2.31 -15.06
N VAL A 101 19.68 1.19 -15.14
CA VAL A 101 20.26 0.51 -13.98
C VAL A 101 21.26 1.40 -13.24
N SER A 102 22.20 2.01 -13.96
CA SER A 102 23.26 2.84 -13.36
C SER A 102 22.70 4.14 -12.79
N LEU A 103 21.78 4.78 -13.53
CA LEU A 103 21.15 6.02 -13.10
C LEU A 103 20.28 5.79 -11.85
N THR A 104 19.43 4.76 -11.85
CA THR A 104 18.58 4.43 -10.70
C THR A 104 19.42 4.11 -9.48
N ARG A 105 20.48 3.30 -9.59
CA ARG A 105 21.40 3.02 -8.48
C ARG A 105 21.91 4.30 -7.81
N ARG A 106 22.38 5.24 -8.63
CA ARG A 106 22.98 6.48 -8.16
C ARG A 106 21.96 7.37 -7.44
N PHE A 107 20.75 7.49 -8.01
CA PHE A 107 19.68 8.25 -7.39
C PHE A 107 19.19 7.61 -6.09
N GLN A 108 19.02 6.29 -6.05
CA GLN A 108 18.63 5.57 -4.83
C GLN A 108 19.68 5.71 -3.73
N GLN A 109 20.97 5.56 -4.05
CA GLN A 109 22.06 5.76 -3.09
C GLN A 109 22.09 7.17 -2.51
N ALA A 110 21.90 8.19 -3.35
CA ALA A 110 21.85 9.57 -2.92
C ALA A 110 20.61 9.86 -2.08
N LEU A 111 19.45 9.34 -2.49
CA LEU A 111 18.19 9.48 -1.76
C LEU A 111 18.32 8.86 -0.37
N GLU A 112 18.66 7.57 -0.27
CA GLU A 112 18.81 6.89 1.01
C GLU A 112 19.90 7.50 1.89
N GLY A 113 21.02 7.93 1.30
CA GLY A 113 22.08 8.64 2.02
C GLY A 113 21.58 9.92 2.68
N SER A 114 20.80 10.73 1.95
CA SER A 114 20.21 11.96 2.49
C SER A 114 19.14 11.69 3.55
N ILE A 115 18.37 10.60 3.44
CA ILE A 115 17.40 10.21 4.47
C ILE A 115 18.13 9.85 5.76
N ALA A 116 19.17 9.00 5.67
CA ALA A 116 19.96 8.61 6.83
C ALA A 116 20.69 9.79 7.50
N ALA A 117 21.06 10.82 6.73
CA ALA A 117 21.74 12.00 7.25
C ALA A 117 20.79 12.99 7.96
N ASN A 118 19.52 13.07 7.53
CA ASN A 118 18.62 14.15 7.95
C ASN A 118 17.39 13.70 8.75
N PHE A 119 16.99 12.42 8.69
CA PHE A 119 15.82 11.89 9.39
C PHE A 119 16.19 10.65 10.21
N SER A 120 16.05 10.72 11.54
CA SER A 120 16.51 9.68 12.47
C SER A 120 15.81 8.34 12.33
N ASP A 121 14.55 8.34 11.87
CA ASP A 121 13.66 7.18 11.90
C ASP A 121 13.51 6.50 10.53
N ASN A 122 14.44 6.77 9.59
CA ASN A 122 14.34 6.32 8.19
C ASN A 122 12.98 6.73 7.57
N SER A 123 12.61 7.97 7.83
CA SER A 123 11.29 8.54 7.55
C SER A 123 11.08 8.85 6.08
N ILE A 124 10.95 7.79 5.26
CA ILE A 124 10.66 7.89 3.83
C ILE A 124 9.52 6.97 3.42
N ILE A 125 8.65 7.48 2.54
CA ILE A 125 7.69 6.68 1.77
C ILE A 125 8.06 6.77 0.29
N CYS A 126 8.54 5.67 -0.27
CA CYS A 126 8.84 5.56 -1.69
C CYS A 126 7.57 5.31 -2.50
N CYS A 127 7.36 6.06 -3.58
CA CYS A 127 6.15 5.97 -4.39
C CYS A 127 6.50 5.93 -5.87
N MET A 128 5.70 5.20 -6.65
CA MET A 128 6.01 4.86 -8.06
C MET A 128 7.41 4.25 -8.19
N ALA A 129 7.79 3.39 -7.23
CA ALA A 129 9.14 2.82 -7.10
C ALA A 129 9.15 1.29 -7.36
N GLN A 130 8.17 0.79 -8.11
CA GLN A 130 7.94 -0.65 -8.30
C GLN A 130 8.72 -1.24 -9.48
N SER A 131 9.55 -0.46 -10.17
CA SER A 131 10.40 -1.02 -11.22
C SER A 131 11.43 -1.97 -10.62
N THR A 132 11.87 -2.94 -11.42
CA THR A 132 12.95 -3.84 -11.02
C THR A 132 14.23 -3.08 -10.65
N ASP A 133 14.53 -1.98 -11.35
CA ASP A 133 15.70 -1.16 -11.04
C ASP A 133 15.61 -0.55 -9.65
N SER A 134 14.44 -0.01 -9.25
CA SER A 134 14.26 0.54 -7.91
C SER A 134 14.33 -0.56 -6.85
N ILE A 135 13.63 -1.68 -7.08
CA ILE A 135 13.59 -2.82 -6.14
C ILE A 135 15.00 -3.39 -5.88
N TYR A 136 15.82 -3.58 -6.90
CA TYR A 136 17.17 -4.14 -6.75
C TYR A 136 18.21 -3.16 -6.17
N HIS A 137 17.92 -1.86 -6.15
CA HIS A 137 18.84 -0.84 -5.63
C HIS A 137 18.38 -0.20 -4.32
N LEU A 138 17.18 -0.51 -3.86
CA LEU A 138 16.72 -0.25 -2.51
C LEU A 138 17.61 -0.98 -1.50
N LYS A 139 18.13 -0.28 -0.50
CA LYS A 139 18.90 -0.91 0.59
C LYS A 139 18.35 -0.63 1.97
N GLN A 140 17.79 0.56 2.16
CA GLN A 140 17.41 1.05 3.48
C GLN A 140 15.99 1.58 3.54
N SER A 141 15.41 2.10 2.46
CA SER A 141 14.08 2.75 2.55
C SER A 141 13.03 1.76 3.07
N ALA A 142 12.33 2.13 4.15
CA ALA A 142 11.48 1.20 4.89
C ALA A 142 10.13 0.93 4.23
N VAL A 143 9.55 1.96 3.61
CA VAL A 143 8.16 1.95 3.12
C VAL A 143 8.16 2.22 1.62
N SER A 144 7.46 1.39 0.86
CA SER A 144 7.17 1.68 -0.56
C SER A 144 5.72 1.36 -0.90
N ARG A 145 5.11 2.25 -1.70
CA ARG A 145 3.78 2.03 -2.28
C ARG A 145 3.77 0.74 -3.07
N ALA A 146 2.76 -0.09 -2.83
CA ALA A 146 2.57 -1.38 -3.47
C ALA A 146 1.45 -1.38 -4.51
N SER A 147 0.98 -0.22 -4.95
CA SER A 147 -0.07 -0.08 -5.96
C SER A 147 0.07 1.23 -6.75
N ASP A 148 -0.76 1.34 -7.79
CA ASP A 148 -1.12 2.63 -8.38
C ASP A 148 -1.95 3.45 -7.37
N ASP A 149 -2.20 4.72 -7.67
CA ASP A 149 -2.98 5.60 -6.83
C ASP A 149 -4.40 5.06 -6.58
N PHE A 150 -4.90 5.25 -5.35
CA PHE A 150 -6.31 5.10 -5.07
C PHE A 150 -7.07 6.31 -5.63
N TYR A 151 -7.97 6.05 -6.59
CA TYR A 151 -8.80 7.07 -7.23
C TYR A 151 -10.22 7.07 -6.62
N PRO A 152 -10.50 7.88 -5.57
CA PRO A 152 -11.80 7.86 -4.88
C PRO A 152 -12.98 8.29 -5.76
N LYS A 153 -12.72 8.96 -6.89
CA LYS A 153 -13.76 9.38 -7.83
C LYS A 153 -14.03 8.38 -8.95
N GLU A 154 -13.28 7.28 -9.00
CA GLU A 154 -13.36 6.27 -10.05
C GLU A 154 -13.83 4.93 -9.47
N PRO A 155 -15.15 4.67 -9.37
CA PRO A 155 -15.72 3.44 -8.81
C PRO A 155 -15.17 2.14 -9.39
N THR A 156 -14.71 2.19 -10.63
CA THR A 156 -14.09 1.06 -11.34
C THR A 156 -12.75 0.62 -10.75
N THR A 157 -12.15 1.43 -9.89
CA THR A 157 -10.84 1.16 -9.30
C THR A 157 -10.92 0.67 -7.87
N TRP A 158 -12.01 0.92 -7.14
CA TRP A 158 -12.08 0.74 -5.68
C TRP A 158 -11.80 -0.70 -5.24
N ALA A 159 -12.50 -1.67 -5.83
CA ALA A 159 -12.32 -3.09 -5.49
C ALA A 159 -11.01 -3.66 -6.06
N ARG A 160 -10.68 -3.28 -7.30
CA ARG A 160 -9.44 -3.69 -7.99
C ARG A 160 -8.19 -3.22 -7.25
N TYR A 161 -8.25 -2.04 -6.64
CA TYR A 161 -7.17 -1.47 -5.84
C TYR A 161 -6.79 -2.41 -4.69
N VAL A 162 -7.77 -2.88 -3.91
CA VAL A 162 -7.53 -3.80 -2.78
C VAL A 162 -6.94 -5.12 -3.25
N ALA A 163 -7.43 -5.67 -4.36
CA ALA A 163 -6.83 -6.86 -4.95
C ALA A 163 -5.38 -6.60 -5.41
N ALA A 164 -5.14 -5.55 -6.19
CA ALA A 164 -3.82 -5.24 -6.72
C ALA A 164 -2.77 -5.05 -5.61
N VAL A 165 -3.10 -4.26 -4.57
CA VAL A 165 -2.17 -4.00 -3.47
C VAL A 165 -1.88 -5.26 -2.63
N ALA A 166 -2.88 -6.12 -2.43
CA ALA A 166 -2.69 -7.39 -1.71
C ALA A 166 -1.77 -8.35 -2.49
N PHE A 167 -2.01 -8.52 -3.79
CA PHE A 167 -1.16 -9.37 -4.63
C PHE A 167 0.26 -8.82 -4.78
N ASN A 168 0.42 -7.50 -4.96
CA ASN A 168 1.74 -6.87 -5.01
C ASN A 168 2.49 -7.00 -3.68
N SER A 169 1.78 -7.05 -2.56
CA SER A 169 2.37 -7.25 -1.22
C SER A 169 2.97 -8.65 -1.02
N ILE A 170 2.73 -9.63 -1.91
CA ILE A 170 3.42 -10.93 -1.89
C ILE A 170 4.92 -10.73 -2.12
N LEU A 171 5.31 -9.92 -3.11
CA LEU A 171 6.72 -9.63 -3.40
C LEU A 171 7.22 -8.43 -2.59
N HIS A 172 6.50 -7.30 -2.64
CA HIS A 172 6.94 -6.08 -1.96
C HIS A 172 7.05 -6.27 -0.45
N GLY A 173 6.16 -7.07 0.14
CA GLY A 173 6.15 -7.33 1.58
C GLY A 173 7.33 -8.16 2.09
N GLU A 174 8.14 -8.75 1.22
CA GLU A 174 9.40 -9.41 1.59
C GLU A 174 10.58 -8.42 1.65
N LEU A 175 10.40 -7.21 1.12
CA LEU A 175 11.47 -6.23 0.91
C LEU A 175 11.26 -4.94 1.70
N VAL A 176 10.01 -4.52 1.85
CA VAL A 176 9.59 -3.27 2.48
C VAL A 176 8.30 -3.47 3.26
N VAL A 177 7.93 -2.48 4.07
CA VAL A 177 6.54 -2.33 4.55
C VAL A 177 5.71 -1.77 3.38
N PRO A 178 4.72 -2.51 2.85
CA PRO A 178 3.91 -2.01 1.75
C PRO A 178 3.02 -0.84 2.18
N ASP A 179 3.12 0.29 1.49
CA ASP A 179 2.18 1.39 1.59
C ASP A 179 0.93 1.09 0.74
N TRP A 180 -0.23 1.03 1.40
CA TRP A 180 -1.56 0.80 0.81
C TRP A 180 -2.33 2.11 0.62
N ASP A 181 -1.59 3.18 0.37
CA ASP A 181 -2.06 4.50 -0.03
C ASP A 181 -3.07 5.15 0.93
N MET A 182 -3.46 6.37 0.55
CA MET A 182 -4.45 7.21 1.15
C MET A 182 -5.79 6.49 1.35
N PHE A 183 -6.43 6.82 2.46
CA PHE A 183 -7.70 6.28 2.89
C PHE A 183 -8.73 7.40 3.04
N TYR A 184 -9.92 7.19 2.47
CA TYR A 184 -11.06 8.09 2.61
C TYR A 184 -12.08 7.42 3.51
N SER A 185 -12.26 7.95 4.73
CA SER A 185 -13.21 7.40 5.70
C SER A 185 -14.65 7.80 5.40
N LEU A 186 -14.85 8.96 4.76
CA LEU A 186 -16.17 9.41 4.33
C LEU A 186 -16.36 9.16 2.83
N HIS A 187 -16.66 7.91 2.49
CA HIS A 187 -16.72 7.42 1.11
C HIS A 187 -17.63 6.18 0.98
N ASP A 188 -18.23 5.95 -0.18
CA ASP A 188 -19.18 4.83 -0.38
C ASP A 188 -18.53 3.45 -0.15
N ALA A 189 -17.25 3.31 -0.49
CA ALA A 189 -16.45 2.12 -0.23
C ALA A 189 -15.61 2.21 1.06
N ALA A 190 -15.91 3.13 1.98
CA ALA A 190 -15.05 3.39 3.15
C ALA A 190 -14.85 2.17 4.05
N GLU A 191 -15.92 1.41 4.37
CA GLU A 191 -15.80 0.21 5.21
C GLU A 191 -14.98 -0.89 4.52
N PHE A 192 -15.19 -1.10 3.21
CA PHE A 192 -14.40 -2.03 2.39
C PHE A 192 -12.91 -1.72 2.47
N HIS A 193 -12.59 -0.44 2.33
CA HIS A 193 -11.23 0.06 2.41
C HIS A 193 -10.67 0.10 3.84
N ALA A 194 -11.49 0.29 4.87
CA ALA A 194 -11.09 0.23 6.27
C ALA A 194 -10.69 -1.19 6.67
N VAL A 195 -11.52 -2.18 6.32
CA VAL A 195 -11.22 -3.60 6.55
C VAL A 195 -9.93 -4.00 5.85
N ALA A 196 -9.69 -3.53 4.62
CA ALA A 196 -8.44 -3.74 3.91
C ALA A 196 -7.22 -3.25 4.70
N ARG A 197 -7.29 -2.08 5.36
CA ARG A 197 -6.20 -1.56 6.21
C ARG A 197 -6.05 -2.34 7.52
N ALA A 198 -7.16 -2.77 8.11
CA ALA A 198 -7.15 -3.58 9.33
C ALA A 198 -6.37 -4.89 9.14
N VAL A 199 -6.46 -5.49 7.95
CA VAL A 199 -5.76 -6.75 7.60
C VAL A 199 -4.46 -6.53 6.84
N GLY A 200 -4.22 -5.33 6.30
CA GLY A 200 -3.09 -5.02 5.42
C GLY A 200 -1.74 -4.92 6.11
N GLY A 201 -1.71 -4.73 7.44
CA GLY A 201 -0.47 -4.49 8.19
C GLY A 201 0.29 -3.24 7.73
N CYS A 202 -0.44 -2.28 7.17
CA CYS A 202 0.08 -1.09 6.51
C CYS A 202 -0.23 0.19 7.32
N GLY A 203 0.24 1.33 6.84
CA GLY A 203 -0.13 2.64 7.38
C GLY A 203 -1.59 3.01 7.08
N VAL A 204 -2.17 3.89 7.89
CA VAL A 204 -3.52 4.44 7.68
C VAL A 204 -3.40 5.95 7.51
N TYR A 205 -3.42 6.44 6.27
CA TYR A 205 -3.29 7.86 5.95
C TYR A 205 -4.63 8.44 5.53
N VAL A 206 -5.33 9.13 6.44
CA VAL A 206 -6.66 9.70 6.16
C VAL A 206 -6.52 10.94 5.26
N CYS A 207 -7.18 10.92 4.11
CA CYS A 207 -7.15 12.02 3.12
C CYS A 207 -8.52 12.66 2.89
N ASP A 208 -9.45 12.44 3.80
CA ASP A 208 -10.71 13.18 3.79
C ASP A 208 -10.45 14.69 3.89
N LYS A 209 -11.42 15.47 3.41
CA LYS A 209 -11.39 16.92 3.62
C LYS A 209 -11.40 17.23 5.13
N PRO A 210 -10.62 18.22 5.60
CA PRO A 210 -10.65 18.63 7.01
C PRO A 210 -12.08 18.86 7.51
N GLY A 211 -12.41 18.24 8.64
CA GLY A 211 -13.75 18.30 9.25
C GLY A 211 -14.81 17.42 8.59
N ARG A 212 -14.45 16.59 7.60
CA ARG A 212 -15.36 15.68 6.90
C ARG A 212 -14.92 14.23 7.01
N HIS A 213 -14.91 13.73 8.24
CA HIS A 213 -14.48 12.37 8.56
C HIS A 213 -15.66 11.50 9.01
N ASP A 214 -15.59 10.21 8.75
CA ASP A 214 -16.43 9.22 9.42
C ASP A 214 -15.69 8.67 10.65
N PHE A 215 -15.93 9.30 11.80
CA PHE A 215 -15.30 8.88 13.05
C PHE A 215 -15.70 7.47 13.49
N LYS A 216 -16.88 6.96 13.08
CA LYS A 216 -17.30 5.60 13.44
C LYS A 216 -16.41 4.57 12.74
N ILE A 217 -16.04 4.81 11.48
CA ILE A 217 -15.10 3.95 10.76
C ILE A 217 -13.69 4.09 11.34
N LEU A 218 -13.22 5.32 11.59
CA LEU A 218 -11.88 5.56 12.13
C LEU A 218 -11.68 4.92 13.51
N GLN A 219 -12.65 5.06 14.41
CA GLN A 219 -12.61 4.48 15.76
C GLN A 219 -12.63 2.95 15.78
N ARG A 220 -12.87 2.28 14.64
CA ARG A 220 -12.75 0.82 14.50
C ARG A 220 -11.35 0.36 14.06
N LEU A 221 -10.48 1.31 13.68
CA LEU A 221 -9.10 1.06 13.25
C LEU A 221 -8.07 1.50 14.30
N VAL A 222 -8.40 2.53 15.08
CA VAL A 222 -7.48 3.17 16.04
C VAL A 222 -7.98 3.05 17.47
N LEU A 223 -7.05 2.88 18.41
CA LEU A 223 -7.29 2.97 19.85
C LEU A 223 -7.44 4.44 20.29
N PRO A 224 -7.98 4.70 21.49
CA PRO A 224 -8.15 6.07 22.01
C PRO A 224 -6.84 6.87 22.15
N ASP A 225 -5.69 6.21 22.23
CA ASP A 225 -4.36 6.83 22.26
C ASP A 225 -3.80 7.18 20.87
N GLY A 226 -4.56 6.87 19.81
CA GLY A 226 -4.18 7.11 18.41
C GLY A 226 -3.37 5.98 17.78
N SER A 227 -3.03 4.92 18.52
CA SER A 227 -2.34 3.77 17.96
C SER A 227 -3.26 2.97 17.03
N VAL A 228 -2.69 2.43 15.95
CA VAL A 228 -3.42 1.58 14.99
C VAL A 228 -3.27 0.14 15.41
N LEU A 229 -4.36 -0.65 15.36
CA LEU A 229 -4.33 -2.11 15.54
C LEU A 229 -3.73 -2.80 14.32
N ARG A 230 -2.47 -2.47 14.00
CA ARG A 230 -1.76 -2.92 12.81
C ARG A 230 -1.32 -4.37 12.98
N ALA A 231 -1.71 -5.22 12.04
CA ALA A 231 -1.23 -6.59 11.96
C ALA A 231 0.30 -6.64 11.68
N LYS A 232 0.93 -7.75 12.03
CA LYS A 232 2.39 -7.94 12.10
C LYS A 232 3.07 -7.99 10.74
N TYR A 233 2.48 -8.68 9.78
CA TYR A 233 3.05 -8.86 8.44
C TYR A 233 2.34 -7.96 7.43
N PRO A 234 2.80 -7.91 6.17
CA PRO A 234 1.99 -7.36 5.10
C PRO A 234 0.81 -8.27 4.77
N GLY A 235 -0.37 -7.69 4.55
CA GLY A 235 -1.56 -8.44 4.16
C GLY A 235 -1.38 -9.09 2.79
N ARG A 236 -1.70 -10.38 2.67
CA ARG A 236 -1.51 -11.17 1.45
C ARG A 236 -2.75 -11.99 1.12
N PRO A 237 -3.01 -12.31 -0.16
CA PRO A 237 -4.03 -13.27 -0.52
C PRO A 237 -3.83 -14.59 0.23
N SER A 238 -4.91 -15.22 0.69
CA SER A 238 -4.83 -16.59 1.18
C SER A 238 -4.46 -17.53 0.05
N ARG A 239 -3.90 -18.68 0.42
CA ARG A 239 -3.33 -19.64 -0.54
C ARG A 239 -4.31 -20.07 -1.63
N ASP A 240 -5.58 -20.21 -1.27
CA ASP A 240 -6.66 -20.60 -2.19
C ASP A 240 -7.11 -19.47 -3.14
N CYS A 241 -6.70 -18.23 -2.90
CA CYS A 241 -6.92 -17.10 -3.80
C CYS A 241 -5.75 -16.83 -4.76
N LEU A 242 -4.58 -17.47 -4.58
CA LEU A 242 -3.37 -17.14 -5.35
C LEU A 242 -3.50 -17.35 -6.86
N PHE A 243 -4.31 -18.31 -7.28
CA PHE A 243 -4.52 -18.69 -8.68
C PHE A 243 -5.96 -18.48 -9.14
N THR A 244 -6.73 -17.66 -8.40
CA THR A 244 -8.07 -17.26 -8.81
C THR A 244 -8.04 -15.82 -9.32
N ASP A 245 -9.08 -15.43 -10.06
CA ASP A 245 -9.27 -14.05 -10.47
C ASP A 245 -10.41 -13.46 -9.63
N PRO A 246 -10.10 -12.83 -8.48
CA PRO A 246 -11.13 -12.28 -7.60
C PRO A 246 -11.78 -11.01 -8.13
N VAL A 247 -11.40 -10.56 -9.33
CA VAL A 247 -11.72 -9.24 -9.85
C VAL A 247 -12.66 -9.35 -11.05
N THR A 248 -12.50 -10.34 -11.93
CA THR A 248 -13.31 -10.46 -13.16
C THR A 248 -13.94 -11.82 -13.46
N ASP A 249 -13.68 -12.88 -12.70
CA ASP A 249 -14.18 -14.23 -13.04
C ASP A 249 -15.65 -14.49 -12.70
N GLY A 250 -16.31 -13.55 -12.01
CA GLY A 250 -17.70 -13.61 -11.59
C GLY A 250 -18.02 -14.67 -10.53
N LYS A 251 -17.02 -15.28 -9.88
CA LYS A 251 -17.23 -16.40 -8.93
C LYS A 251 -16.33 -16.36 -7.69
N SER A 252 -15.19 -15.70 -7.75
CA SER A 252 -14.17 -15.77 -6.69
C SER A 252 -14.23 -14.57 -5.74
N LEU A 253 -14.26 -14.83 -4.44
CA LEU A 253 -14.00 -13.84 -3.40
C LEU A 253 -12.49 -13.73 -3.15
N LEU A 254 -12.01 -12.54 -2.80
CA LEU A 254 -10.65 -12.33 -2.32
C LEU A 254 -10.62 -12.52 -0.80
N LYS A 255 -9.73 -13.37 -0.31
CA LYS A 255 -9.38 -13.45 1.10
C LYS A 255 -7.97 -12.92 1.30
N ILE A 256 -7.80 -12.00 2.24
CA ILE A 256 -6.51 -11.44 2.64
C ILE A 256 -6.27 -11.84 4.08
N TRP A 257 -5.14 -12.47 4.38
CA TRP A 257 -4.79 -12.88 5.74
C TRP A 257 -3.60 -12.10 6.27
N ASN A 258 -3.49 -12.09 7.59
CA ASN A 258 -2.36 -11.56 8.34
C ASN A 258 -2.32 -12.16 9.76
N LEU A 259 -1.27 -11.86 10.52
CA LEU A 259 -1.11 -12.27 11.91
C LEU A 259 -1.04 -11.08 12.84
N ASN A 260 -1.64 -11.22 14.01
CA ASN A 260 -1.43 -10.38 15.17
C ASN A 260 -0.44 -11.05 16.12
N LYS A 261 -0.21 -10.44 17.29
CA LYS A 261 0.67 -11.01 18.32
C LYS A 261 0.17 -12.36 18.84
N CYS A 262 -1.14 -12.49 19.02
CA CYS A 262 -1.75 -13.66 19.67
C CYS A 262 -2.86 -14.33 18.83
N THR A 263 -3.23 -13.80 17.67
CA THR A 263 -4.31 -14.31 16.78
C THR A 263 -3.96 -14.12 15.30
N GLY A 264 -4.70 -14.75 14.40
CA GLY A 264 -4.77 -14.41 12.98
C GLY A 264 -5.93 -13.46 12.67
N VAL A 265 -5.84 -12.77 11.53
CA VAL A 265 -6.92 -11.95 10.98
C VAL A 265 -7.11 -12.26 9.50
N ILE A 266 -8.37 -12.36 9.05
CA ILE A 266 -8.74 -12.59 7.65
C ILE A 266 -9.77 -11.55 7.23
N GLY A 267 -9.52 -10.81 6.17
CA GLY A 267 -10.52 -10.02 5.47
C GLY A 267 -11.03 -10.80 4.26
N ILE A 268 -12.34 -10.84 4.04
CA ILE A 268 -12.95 -11.43 2.85
C ILE A 268 -13.73 -10.35 2.11
N PHE A 269 -13.49 -10.25 0.80
CA PHE A 269 -13.91 -9.14 -0.04
C PHE A 269 -14.54 -9.65 -1.32
N ASN A 270 -15.69 -9.09 -1.70
CA ASN A 270 -16.19 -9.24 -3.06
C ASN A 270 -15.59 -8.13 -3.95
N CYS A 271 -14.50 -8.47 -4.63
CA CYS A 271 -13.79 -7.60 -5.55
C CYS A 271 -14.31 -7.69 -7.01
N GLN A 272 -15.40 -8.41 -7.26
CA GLN A 272 -15.90 -8.64 -8.61
C GLN A 272 -16.52 -7.40 -9.22
N GLY A 273 -16.31 -7.24 -10.52
CA GLY A 273 -16.95 -6.20 -11.31
C GLY A 273 -16.53 -6.25 -12.77
N ASN A 274 -17.15 -5.40 -13.58
CA ASN A 274 -16.75 -5.20 -14.97
C ASN A 274 -15.83 -3.97 -15.04
N TRP A 275 -14.53 -4.21 -15.05
CA TRP A 275 -13.54 -3.13 -15.00
C TRP A 275 -13.06 -2.84 -16.42
N PRO A 276 -13.50 -1.74 -17.05
CA PRO A 276 -13.05 -1.41 -18.39
C PRO A 276 -11.53 -1.19 -18.41
N VAL A 277 -10.89 -1.64 -19.48
CA VAL A 277 -9.50 -1.29 -19.75
C VAL A 277 -9.44 0.23 -19.99
N PRO A 278 -8.48 0.96 -19.40
CA PRO A 278 -8.36 2.42 -19.54
C PRO A 278 -8.38 2.95 -20.99
N SER A 279 -8.07 2.11 -21.97
CA SER A 279 -8.02 2.44 -23.40
C SER A 279 -9.38 2.49 -24.11
N THR A 280 -10.48 2.09 -23.44
CA THR A 280 -11.81 2.11 -24.06
C THR A 280 -12.68 3.15 -23.38
N ASN A 281 -12.99 4.24 -24.08
CA ASN A 281 -14.04 5.22 -23.73
C ASN A 281 -15.44 4.58 -23.69
N LYS A 282 -15.61 3.42 -23.05
CA LYS A 282 -16.88 2.75 -22.87
C LYS A 282 -17.50 3.25 -21.59
N ALA A 283 -18.74 3.75 -21.71
CA ALA A 283 -19.55 4.12 -20.56
C ALA A 283 -19.63 2.95 -19.58
N PHE A 284 -19.38 3.24 -18.31
CA PHE A 284 -19.50 2.31 -17.21
C PHE A 284 -20.93 1.78 -17.12
N GLN A 285 -21.06 0.46 -17.09
CA GLN A 285 -22.20 -0.19 -16.45
C GLN A 285 -21.61 -1.01 -15.32
N MET A 286 -22.00 -0.67 -14.09
CA MET A 286 -21.82 -1.56 -12.95
C MET A 286 -22.62 -2.81 -13.30
N VAL A 287 -21.94 -3.83 -13.86
CA VAL A 287 -22.57 -5.13 -14.01
C VAL A 287 -22.83 -5.57 -12.58
N THR A 288 -24.09 -5.77 -12.26
CA THR A 288 -24.51 -6.43 -11.05
C THR A 288 -23.94 -7.84 -11.11
N SER A 289 -22.70 -8.03 -10.64
CA SER A 289 -22.26 -9.38 -10.30
C SER A 289 -23.22 -9.86 -9.22
N SER A 290 -23.66 -11.10 -9.36
CA SER A 290 -24.48 -11.73 -8.34
C SER A 290 -23.72 -11.73 -7.01
N GLU A 291 -24.48 -11.69 -5.93
CA GLU A 291 -23.98 -12.03 -4.60
C GLU A 291 -23.18 -13.34 -4.68
N LEU A 292 -21.98 -13.32 -4.11
CA LEU A 292 -21.09 -14.47 -4.12
C LEU A 292 -21.02 -15.09 -2.73
N SER A 293 -21.13 -16.41 -2.71
CA SER A 293 -20.92 -17.18 -1.50
C SER A 293 -19.48 -17.64 -1.39
N GLY A 294 -18.95 -17.65 -0.17
CA GLY A 294 -17.64 -18.23 0.11
C GLY A 294 -17.51 -18.69 1.54
N GLN A 295 -16.41 -19.37 1.83
CA GLN A 295 -16.13 -19.92 3.15
C GLN A 295 -14.79 -19.41 3.68
N VAL A 296 -14.80 -19.04 4.95
CA VAL A 296 -13.62 -18.71 5.74
C VAL A 296 -13.23 -19.91 6.59
N SER A 297 -11.93 -20.23 6.61
CA SER A 297 -11.36 -21.30 7.42
C SER A 297 -10.13 -20.77 8.14
N PRO A 298 -9.83 -21.22 9.37
CA PRO A 298 -8.56 -20.94 10.03
C PRO A 298 -7.33 -21.23 9.16
N ALA A 299 -7.40 -22.22 8.28
CA ALA A 299 -6.34 -22.58 7.33
C ALA A 299 -6.03 -21.48 6.29
N CYS A 300 -6.83 -20.41 6.22
CA CYS A 300 -6.54 -19.25 5.38
C CYS A 300 -5.44 -18.35 5.96
N VAL A 301 -5.13 -18.47 7.26
CA VAL A 301 -4.03 -17.74 7.92
C VAL A 301 -2.79 -18.61 7.91
N GLU A 302 -1.72 -18.12 7.28
CA GLU A 302 -0.43 -18.80 7.34
C GLU A 302 0.28 -18.51 8.67
N TYR A 303 1.12 -19.44 9.11
CA TYR A 303 1.97 -19.30 10.30
C TYR A 303 1.22 -19.18 11.65
N LEU A 304 -0.03 -19.68 11.75
CA LEU A 304 -0.77 -19.72 13.02
C LEU A 304 -0.01 -20.50 14.11
N GLU A 305 0.80 -21.49 13.72
CA GLU A 305 1.64 -22.26 14.62
C GLU A 305 2.67 -21.39 15.38
N VAL A 306 3.09 -20.26 14.80
CA VAL A 306 4.08 -19.34 15.40
C VAL A 306 3.52 -18.64 16.63
N ILE A 307 2.20 -18.41 16.69
CA ILE A 307 1.51 -17.80 17.84
C ILE A 307 0.90 -18.85 18.81
N GLY A 308 1.00 -20.13 18.42
CA GLY A 308 0.35 -21.27 19.05
C GLY A 308 1.22 -22.05 20.04
N LEU A 309 1.99 -21.39 20.90
CA LEU A 309 2.53 -22.07 22.09
C LEU A 309 1.36 -22.68 22.88
N LEU A 310 1.38 -24.02 23.07
CA LEU A 310 0.30 -24.82 23.67
C LEU A 310 -1.00 -24.91 22.84
N TRP A 311 -0.94 -24.66 21.53
CA TRP A 311 -2.07 -24.83 20.63
C TRP A 311 -2.31 -26.31 20.31
N THR A 312 -3.56 -26.75 20.41
CA THR A 312 -4.00 -28.14 20.13
C THR A 312 -4.40 -28.37 18.67
N GLY A 313 -4.33 -27.34 17.83
CA GLY A 313 -4.79 -27.36 16.43
C GLY A 313 -6.21 -26.80 16.24
N GLU A 314 -6.99 -26.63 17.31
CA GLU A 314 -8.35 -26.08 17.24
C GLU A 314 -8.36 -24.55 17.35
N CYS A 315 -9.27 -23.89 16.64
CA CYS A 315 -9.38 -22.43 16.63
C CYS A 315 -10.80 -21.98 16.97
N ALA A 316 -10.92 -20.91 17.75
CA ALA A 316 -12.13 -20.11 17.80
C ALA A 316 -12.07 -19.05 16.69
N VAL A 317 -13.19 -18.84 15.99
CA VAL A 317 -13.28 -17.83 14.93
C VAL A 317 -14.42 -16.85 15.25
N PHE A 318 -14.09 -15.57 15.21
CA PHE A 318 -15.05 -14.48 15.39
C PHE A 318 -15.22 -13.72 14.08
N SER A 319 -16.46 -13.53 13.65
CA SER A 319 -16.84 -12.71 12.49
C SER A 319 -17.36 -11.37 13.00
N PHE A 320 -16.86 -10.27 12.43
CA PHE A 320 -17.24 -8.92 12.84
C PHE A 320 -18.68 -8.56 12.41
N LYS A 321 -19.13 -9.02 11.23
CA LYS A 321 -20.45 -8.65 10.68
C LYS A 321 -21.43 -9.81 10.56
N ILE A 322 -21.01 -10.90 9.93
CA ILE A 322 -21.93 -11.94 9.43
C ILE A 322 -22.27 -12.98 10.52
N GLY A 323 -21.35 -13.22 11.46
CA GLY A 323 -21.52 -14.23 12.51
C GLY A 323 -21.48 -15.68 12.00
N SER A 324 -21.02 -15.91 10.76
CA SER A 324 -20.94 -17.22 10.12
C SER A 324 -19.66 -17.35 9.29
N LEU A 325 -19.10 -18.56 9.22
CA LEU A 325 -17.96 -18.90 8.36
C LEU A 325 -18.36 -18.98 6.87
N ASN A 326 -19.64 -19.26 6.59
CA ASN A 326 -20.20 -19.17 5.26
C ASN A 326 -20.73 -17.74 5.08
N VAL A 327 -20.17 -17.03 4.13
CA VAL A 327 -20.52 -15.64 3.81
C VAL A 327 -21.22 -15.56 2.47
N ALA A 328 -22.08 -14.57 2.32
CA ALA A 328 -22.66 -14.15 1.05
C ALA A 328 -22.43 -12.63 0.94
N LEU A 329 -21.73 -12.20 -0.11
CA LEU A 329 -21.29 -10.82 -0.27
C LEU A 329 -21.68 -10.28 -1.64
N LYS A 330 -22.31 -9.11 -1.69
CA LYS A 330 -22.50 -8.34 -2.93
C LYS A 330 -21.21 -7.60 -3.31
N PRO A 331 -21.08 -7.11 -4.56
CA PRO A 331 -19.93 -6.28 -4.95
C PRO A 331 -19.66 -5.16 -3.95
N LEU A 332 -18.38 -4.93 -3.61
CA LEU A 332 -17.92 -3.96 -2.62
C LEU A 332 -18.38 -4.24 -1.17
N GLU A 333 -18.98 -5.39 -0.88
CA GLU A 333 -19.16 -5.85 0.50
C GLU A 333 -17.95 -6.67 0.97
N CYS A 334 -17.74 -6.64 2.28
CA CYS A 334 -16.68 -7.37 2.95
C CYS A 334 -17.08 -7.74 4.39
N ASP A 335 -16.31 -8.66 4.97
CA ASP A 335 -16.29 -8.96 6.40
C ASP A 335 -14.85 -9.25 6.85
N VAL A 336 -14.63 -9.22 8.17
CA VAL A 336 -13.34 -9.49 8.79
C VAL A 336 -13.48 -10.48 9.94
N PHE A 337 -12.51 -11.37 10.04
CA PHE A 337 -12.52 -12.50 10.94
C PHE A 337 -11.26 -12.48 11.81
N THR A 338 -11.44 -12.71 13.10
CA THR A 338 -10.33 -13.04 14.01
C THR A 338 -10.27 -14.55 14.18
N VAL A 339 -9.09 -15.13 13.99
CA VAL A 339 -8.82 -16.56 14.19
C VAL A 339 -7.93 -16.70 15.41
N SER A 340 -8.48 -17.18 16.53
CA SER A 340 -7.72 -17.38 17.77
C SER A 340 -7.43 -18.86 17.98
N PRO A 341 -6.16 -19.26 18.11
CA PRO A 341 -5.80 -20.58 18.60
C PRO A 341 -6.46 -20.86 19.96
N ILE A 342 -7.04 -22.04 20.14
CA ILE A 342 -7.52 -22.52 21.45
C ILE A 342 -6.32 -23.10 22.19
N LYS A 343 -6.08 -22.59 23.40
CA LYS A 343 -4.98 -23.00 24.27
C LYS A 343 -5.56 -23.67 25.52
N VAL A 344 -4.86 -24.67 26.03
CA VAL A 344 -5.24 -25.39 27.24
C VAL A 344 -4.47 -24.83 28.43
N TYR A 345 -5.20 -24.34 29.43
CA TYR A 345 -4.67 -23.80 30.68
C TYR A 345 -5.09 -24.68 31.87
N CYS A 346 -4.28 -24.66 32.94
CA CYS A 346 -4.58 -25.22 34.27
C CYS A 346 -5.39 -26.53 34.24
N GLU A 347 -4.78 -27.61 33.72
CA GLU A 347 -5.36 -28.96 33.77
C GLU A 347 -6.67 -29.18 32.99
N GLY A 348 -6.94 -28.39 31.94
CA GLY A 348 -7.97 -28.72 30.94
C GLY A 348 -8.91 -27.60 30.51
N ILE A 349 -8.68 -26.35 30.94
CA ILE A 349 -9.51 -25.21 30.52
C ILE A 349 -9.08 -24.78 29.12
N GLU A 350 -9.96 -25.00 28.15
CA GLU A 350 -9.81 -24.49 26.79
C GLU A 350 -10.22 -23.03 26.71
N PHE A 351 -9.31 -22.18 26.22
CA PHE A 351 -9.54 -20.74 26.14
C PHE A 351 -8.94 -20.14 24.86
N ALA A 352 -9.68 -19.22 24.26
CA ALA A 352 -9.27 -18.44 23.09
C ALA A 352 -9.69 -16.98 23.28
N ALA A 353 -8.76 -16.05 23.11
CA ALA A 353 -9.00 -14.62 23.22
C ALA A 353 -9.31 -14.02 21.85
N ILE A 354 -10.42 -13.30 21.74
CA ILE A 354 -10.86 -12.67 20.48
C ILE A 354 -10.49 -11.18 20.41
N GLY A 355 -10.28 -10.53 21.56
CA GLY A 355 -9.92 -9.10 21.65
C GLY A 355 -11.11 -8.15 21.69
N LEU A 356 -10.95 -6.96 21.12
CA LEU A 356 -11.98 -5.90 21.12
C LEU A 356 -12.96 -6.08 19.97
N MET A 357 -14.12 -6.67 20.25
CA MET A 357 -15.14 -7.02 19.24
C MET A 357 -15.70 -5.84 18.44
N ASN A 358 -15.53 -4.61 18.92
CA ASN A 358 -15.94 -3.39 18.22
C ASN A 358 -14.89 -2.90 17.20
N MET A 359 -13.73 -3.54 17.10
CA MET A 359 -12.65 -3.19 16.17
C MET A 359 -12.61 -4.11 14.96
N TYR A 360 -12.22 -3.59 13.79
CA TYR A 360 -12.07 -4.42 12.59
C TYR A 360 -10.98 -5.48 12.77
N ASN A 361 -9.85 -5.12 13.37
CA ASN A 361 -8.83 -6.08 13.80
C ASN A 361 -8.95 -6.36 15.31
N SER A 362 -10.02 -7.05 15.71
CA SER A 362 -10.33 -7.33 17.12
C SER A 362 -9.15 -7.95 17.88
N GLY A 363 -8.54 -9.00 17.31
CA GLY A 363 -7.40 -9.67 17.93
C GLY A 363 -6.09 -8.88 17.93
N GLY A 364 -6.01 -7.78 17.17
CA GLY A 364 -4.86 -6.86 17.18
C GLY A 364 -4.71 -6.10 18.49
N ALA A 365 -5.77 -6.05 19.31
CA ALA A 365 -5.75 -5.42 20.63
C ALA A 365 -5.22 -6.34 21.75
N LEU A 366 -4.84 -7.57 21.43
CA LEU A 366 -4.33 -8.53 22.40
C LEU A 366 -2.81 -8.44 22.54
N GLU A 367 -2.34 -8.44 23.78
CA GLU A 367 -0.94 -8.56 24.14
C GLU A 367 -0.68 -9.94 24.78
N CYS A 368 0.48 -10.50 24.49
CA CYS A 368 0.95 -11.73 25.09
C CYS A 368 1.94 -11.34 26.21
N VAL A 369 1.58 -11.63 27.47
CA VAL A 369 2.36 -11.29 28.68
C VAL A 369 3.19 -12.48 29.15
#